data_AF-E6TSU0-F1
#
_entry.id   AF-E6TSU0-F1
#
_cell.length_a   1.000
_cell.length_b   1.000
_cell.length_c   1.000
_cell.angle_alpha   90.00
_cell.angle_beta   90.00
_cell.angle_gamma   90.00
#
_symmetry.space_group_name_H-M   'P 1'
#
loop_
_entity.id
_entity.type
_entity.pdbx_description
1 polymer ?
#
loop_
_entity_poly.entity_id
_entity_poly.type
_entity_poly.pdbx_seq_one_letter_code
_entity_poly.pdbx_strand_id
1 'polypeptide(L)'
;MSQKTKWIFVFGLLSFIIVFVSSFSVNAIYTTVFRASISLIIGTFIGYFFYCIWTWIAIDFSAKTIEPGKHSNNNANEEID
;
A
#
# COMPACT_ATOMS: atom_id res chain seq x y z
N MET A 1 15.57 -3.37 0.47
CA MET A 1 14.15 -3.30 0.06
C MET A 1 13.39 -2.46 1.08
N SER A 2 12.79 -1.35 0.66
CA SER A 2 11.92 -0.54 1.52
C SER A 2 10.74 -1.40 2.02
N GLN A 3 10.32 -1.25 3.28
CA GLN A 3 9.22 -2.06 3.87
C GLN A 3 7.95 -2.04 3.01
N LYS A 4 7.75 -0.97 2.24
CA LYS A 4 6.62 -0.77 1.32
C LYS A 4 6.65 -1.74 0.11
N THR A 5 7.83 -2.01 -0.44
CA THR A 5 8.00 -2.93 -1.58
C THR A 5 7.70 -4.39 -1.18
N LYS A 6 7.96 -4.75 0.07
CA LYS A 6 7.64 -6.11 0.58
C LYS A 6 6.14 -6.38 0.54
N TRP A 7 5.32 -5.41 0.91
CA TRP A 7 3.86 -5.56 0.92
C TRP A 7 3.28 -5.80 -0.47
N ILE A 8 3.77 -5.08 -1.49
CA ILE A 8 3.33 -5.27 -2.89
C ILE A 8 3.65 -6.69 -3.35
N PHE A 9 4.84 -7.21 -3.01
CA PHE A 9 5.24 -8.57 -3.35
C PHE A 9 4.39 -9.62 -2.62
N VAL A 10 4.05 -9.39 -1.36
CA VAL A 10 3.16 -10.27 -0.58
C VAL A 10 1.78 -10.36 -1.23
N PHE A 11 1.20 -9.25 -1.69
CA PHE A 11 -0.10 -9.27 -2.40
C PHE A 11 -0.04 -10.06 -3.71
N GLY A 12 1.02 -9.88 -4.51
CA GLY A 12 1.23 -10.66 -5.74
C GLY A 12 1.38 -12.16 -5.45
N LEU A 13 2.17 -12.52 -4.44
CA LEU A 13 2.38 -13.91 -4.03
C LEU A 13 1.08 -14.55 -3.51
N LEU A 14 0.28 -13.81 -2.73
CA LEU A 14 -1.00 -14.30 -2.22
C LEU A 14 -1.99 -14.58 -3.35
N SER A 15 -2.05 -13.67 -4.34
CA SER A 15 -2.88 -13.86 -5.55
C SER A 15 -2.44 -15.05 -6.38
N PHE A 16 -1.13 -15.28 -6.52
CA PHE A 16 -0.58 -16.47 -7.16
C PHE A 16 -1.03 -17.74 -6.43
N ILE A 17 -0.89 -17.80 -5.10
CA ILE A 17 -1.25 -18.98 -4.31
C ILE A 17 -2.75 -19.28 -4.42
N ILE A 18 -3.61 -18.26 -4.33
CA ILE A 18 -5.07 -18.45 -4.42
C ILE A 18 -5.46 -19.05 -5.79
N VAL A 19 -4.94 -18.50 -6.88
CA VAL A 19 -5.26 -18.99 -8.23
C VAL A 19 -4.61 -20.34 -8.50
N PHE A 20 -3.39 -20.56 -8.00
CA PHE A 20 -2.70 -21.83 -8.10
C PHE A 20 -3.50 -22.95 -7.41
N VAL A 21 -3.88 -22.76 -6.15
CA VAL A 21 -4.69 -23.72 -5.38
C VAL A 21 -6.06 -23.92 -6.04
N SER A 22 -6.70 -22.84 -6.50
CA SER A 22 -8.00 -22.92 -7.18
C SER A 22 -7.93 -23.70 -8.50
N SER A 23 -6.86 -23.53 -9.28
CA SER A 23 -6.73 -24.21 -10.58
C SER A 23 -6.13 -25.62 -10.48
N PHE A 24 -5.41 -25.96 -9.39
CA PHE A 24 -4.78 -27.27 -9.21
C PHE A 24 -5.79 -28.43 -9.19
N SER A 25 -7.01 -28.17 -8.72
CA SER A 25 -8.08 -29.19 -8.64
C SER A 25 -8.68 -29.55 -10.02
N VAL A 26 -8.54 -28.67 -11.02
CA VAL A 26 -9.33 -28.76 -12.27
C VAL A 26 -8.46 -28.94 -13.52
N ASN A 27 -7.21 -28.49 -13.48
CA ASN A 27 -6.35 -28.41 -14.67
C ASN A 27 -5.01 -29.15 -14.49
N ALA A 28 -4.42 -29.55 -15.63
CA ALA A 28 -3.06 -30.04 -15.68
C ALA A 28 -2.06 -29.01 -15.12
N ILE A 29 -0.98 -29.51 -14.50
CA ILE A 29 0.03 -28.69 -13.79
C ILE A 29 0.55 -27.52 -14.65
N TYR A 30 0.86 -27.75 -15.92
CA TYR A 30 1.37 -26.70 -16.82
C TYR A 30 0.37 -25.56 -17.03
N THR A 31 -0.92 -25.88 -17.19
CA THR A 31 -1.97 -24.88 -17.39
C THR A 31 -2.22 -24.08 -16.11
N THR A 32 -2.17 -24.76 -14.96
CA THR A 32 -2.31 -24.15 -13.63
C THR A 32 -1.17 -23.17 -13.35
N VAL A 33 0.08 -23.55 -13.64
CA VAL A 33 1.25 -22.67 -13.46
C VAL A 33 1.17 -21.45 -14.37
N PHE A 34 0.77 -21.61 -15.63
CA PHE A 34 0.60 -20.48 -16.55
C PHE A 34 -0.48 -19.51 -16.07
N ARG A 35 -1.65 -20.03 -15.64
CA ARG A 35 -2.76 -19.21 -15.13
C ARG A 35 -2.42 -18.48 -13.83
N ALA A 36 -1.73 -19.16 -12.91
CA ALA A 36 -1.25 -18.56 -11.67
C ALA A 36 -0.18 -17.48 -11.93
N SER A 37 0.69 -17.69 -12.92
CA SER A 37 1.71 -16.69 -13.29
C SER A 37 1.07 -15.39 -13.83
N ILE A 38 0.00 -15.51 -14.62
CA ILE A 38 -0.78 -14.35 -15.07
C ILE A 38 -1.45 -13.67 -13.87
N SER A 39 -1.99 -14.43 -12.91
CA SER A 39 -2.60 -13.83 -11.71
C SER A 39 -1.59 -13.10 -10.83
N LEU A 40 -0.33 -13.56 -10.78
CA LEU A 40 0.73 -12.87 -10.06
C LEU A 40 0.95 -11.45 -10.62
N ILE A 41 1.01 -11.32 -11.94
CA ILE A 41 1.17 -10.03 -12.63
C ILE A 41 -0.02 -9.12 -12.31
N ILE A 42 -1.24 -9.63 -12.48
CA ILE A 42 -2.47 -8.87 -12.24
C ILE A 42 -2.59 -8.46 -10.77
N GLY A 43 -2.35 -9.39 -9.84
CA GLY A 43 -2.40 -9.14 -8.39
C GLY A 43 -1.35 -8.13 -7.95
N THR A 44 -0.15 -8.17 -8.53
CA THR A 44 0.90 -7.16 -8.29
C THR A 44 0.47 -5.79 -8.79
N PHE A 45 -0.15 -5.72 -9.98
CA PHE A 45 -0.64 -4.47 -10.55
C PHE A 45 -1.74 -3.85 -9.70
N ILE A 46 -2.68 -4.66 -9.22
CA ILE A 46 -3.74 -4.23 -8.30
C ILE A 46 -3.15 -3.76 -6.97
N GLY A 47 -2.21 -4.51 -6.39
CA GLY A 47 -1.53 -4.11 -5.15
C GLY A 47 -0.78 -2.78 -5.29
N TYR A 48 -0.13 -2.56 -6.43
CA TYR A 48 0.50 -1.28 -6.76
C TYR A 48 -0.51 -0.14 -6.89
N PHE A 49 -1.66 -0.40 -7.53
CA PHE A 49 -2.73 0.58 -7.68
C PHE A 49 -3.30 1.03 -6.32
N PHE A 50 -3.60 0.07 -5.43
CA PHE A 50 -4.03 0.37 -4.06
C PHE A 50 -2.97 1.13 -3.27
N TYR A 51 -1.69 0.79 -3.44
CA TYR A 51 -0.59 1.53 -2.82
C TYR A 51 -0.53 3.00 -3.29
N CYS A 52 -0.73 3.24 -4.58
CA CYS A 52 -0.74 4.59 -5.14
C CYS A 52 -1.88 5.42 -4.54
N ILE A 53 -3.09 4.86 -4.51
CA ILE A 53 -4.27 5.48 -3.89
C ILE A 53 -4.02 5.75 -2.40
N TRP A 54 -3.50 4.77 -1.67
CA TRP A 54 -3.22 4.92 -0.25
C TRP A 54 -2.20 6.02 0.02
N THR A 55 -1.19 6.15 -0.84
CA THR A 55 -0.18 7.20 -0.72
C THR A 55 -0.80 8.59 -0.90
N TRP A 56 -1.71 8.74 -1.87
CA TRP A 56 -2.44 9.99 -2.09
C TRP A 56 -3.32 10.34 -0.87
N ILE A 57 -4.07 9.37 -0.36
CA ILE A 57 -4.94 9.57 0.81
C ILE A 57 -4.13 9.87 2.08
N ALA A 58 -3.02 9.17 2.31
CA ALA A 58 -2.19 9.34 3.51
C ALA A 58 -1.47 10.69 3.56
N ILE A 59 -1.26 11.34 2.42
CA ILE A 59 -0.73 12.71 2.36
C ILE A 59 -1.71 13.69 3.01
N ASP A 60 -3.01 13.56 2.73
CA ASP A 60 -4.04 14.42 3.32
C ASP A 60 -4.15 14.25 4.84
N PHE A 61 -3.97 13.02 5.34
CA PHE A 61 -3.92 12.76 6.79
C PHE A 61 -2.68 13.36 7.46
N SER A 62 -1.51 13.30 6.80
CA SER A 62 -0.29 13.89 7.36
C SER A 62 -0.34 15.42 7.37
N ALA A 63 -0.90 16.05 6.33
CA ALA A 63 -1.03 17.50 6.26
C ALA A 63 -1.90 18.07 7.41
N LYS A 64 -2.98 17.35 7.77
CA LYS A 64 -3.91 17.80 8.83
C LYS A 64 -3.35 17.67 10.26
N THR A 65 -2.26 16.94 10.45
CA THR A 65 -1.68 16.69 11.78
C THR A 65 -0.60 17.73 12.15
N ILE A 66 -0.17 18.59 11.21
CA ILE A 66 0.89 19.60 11.42
C ILE A 66 0.33 20.99 11.81
N GLU A 67 -0.98 21.15 11.97
CA GLU A 67 -1.58 22.42 12.46
C GLU A 67 -2.11 22.40 13.92
N PRO A 68 -1.35 21.98 14.95
CA PRO A 68 -1.59 22.45 16.30
C PRO A 68 -0.66 23.63 16.63
N GLY A 69 -1.11 24.86 16.42
CA GLY A 69 -0.69 25.98 17.29
C GLY A 69 0.39 26.97 16.82
N LYS A 70 0.40 27.41 15.55
CA LYS A 70 1.16 28.62 15.17
C LYS A 70 0.34 29.92 15.39
N HIS A 71 -0.27 30.05 16.55
CA HIS A 71 -0.87 31.29 17.05
C HIS A 71 -0.95 31.16 18.58
N SER A 72 0.01 31.75 19.31
CA SER A 72 -0.10 32.17 20.73
C SER A 72 1.24 32.07 21.46
N ASN A 73 2.25 32.87 21.09
CA ASN A 73 3.22 33.38 22.10
C ASN A 73 4.10 34.52 21.57
N ASN A 74 3.54 35.65 21.12
CA ASN A 74 4.31 36.88 20.93
C ASN A 74 3.82 38.06 21.79
N ASN A 75 2.86 37.84 22.70
CA ASN A 75 2.31 38.91 23.56
C ASN A 75 2.81 38.84 25.02
N ALA A 76 3.94 38.18 25.27
CA ALA A 76 4.52 38.06 26.61
C ALA A 76 5.73 38.97 26.86
N ASN A 77 6.09 39.86 25.93
CA ASN A 77 7.29 40.71 26.01
C ASN A 77 7.00 42.23 26.12
N GLU A 78 5.78 42.64 26.48
CA GLU A 78 5.46 44.07 26.69
C GLU A 78 5.21 44.48 28.16
N GLU A 79 5.36 43.57 29.14
CA GLU A 79 5.21 43.93 30.57
C GLU A 79 6.34 43.38 31.44
N ILE A 80 7.59 43.79 31.22
CA ILE A 80 8.59 43.90 32.30
C ILE A 80 9.48 45.12 32.00
N ASP A 81 9.24 46.17 32.76
CA ASP A 81 10.08 47.30 33.21
C ASP A 81 11.47 47.55 32.57
#